data_AF-A0A352NY36-F1
#
_entry.id   AF-A0A352NY36-F1
#
_cell.length_a   1.000
_cell.length_b   1.000
_cell.length_c   1.000
_cell.angle_alpha   90.00
_cell.angle_beta   90.00
_cell.angle_gamma   90.00
#
_symmetry.space_group_name_H-M   'P 1'
#
loop_
_entity.id
_entity.type
_entity.pdbx_description
1 polymer ?
#
loop_
_entity_poly.entity_id
_entity_poly.type
_entity_poly.pdbx_seq_one_letter_code
_entity_poly.pdbx_strand_id
1 'polypeptide(L)'
;MSMSAEHAEEVKDEAAVVCCRTEKDTVIAAENLEDPDIFPDMVDSGLMTIPDNCLKVKEVIGAKLTKTIDSLTPLTPDILEGVKKGEDEEKGKEEVKEISEEDKIPQIDNMVDEGNASVSVVGGTLKIQIEEGKGIDIELPFYLG
;
A
#
# COMPACT_ATOMS: atom_id res chain seq x y z
N MET A 1 2.51 -4.66 -13.39
CA MET A 1 3.74 -4.73 -14.24
C MET A 1 4.12 -3.28 -14.45
N SER A 2 5.39 -2.91 -14.31
CA SER A 2 5.70 -1.48 -14.33
C SER A 2 5.53 -0.85 -15.71
N MET A 3 5.27 0.47 -15.71
CA MET A 3 4.99 1.23 -16.93
C MET A 3 6.24 1.58 -17.73
N SER A 4 6.07 1.79 -19.04
CA SER A 4 7.11 2.34 -19.91
C SER A 4 7.24 3.85 -19.70
N ALA A 5 8.39 4.43 -20.10
CA ALA A 5 8.58 5.88 -20.05
C ALA A 5 7.59 6.65 -20.95
N GLU A 6 7.19 6.06 -22.08
CA GLU A 6 6.21 6.65 -22.99
C GLU A 6 4.83 6.74 -22.33
N HIS A 7 4.40 5.65 -21.68
CA HIS A 7 3.12 5.62 -20.98
C HIS A 7 3.11 6.55 -19.76
N ALA A 8 4.23 6.64 -19.03
CA ALA A 8 4.35 7.56 -17.89
C ALA A 8 4.10 9.05 -18.27
N GLU A 9 4.37 9.44 -19.51
CA GLU A 9 4.07 10.79 -20.02
C GLU A 9 2.57 10.97 -20.33
N GLU A 10 1.87 9.89 -20.72
CA GLU A 10 0.42 9.89 -20.96
C GLU A 10 -0.36 10.02 -19.65
N VAL A 11 0.07 9.28 -18.61
CA VAL A 11 -0.57 9.25 -17.28
C VAL A 11 0.12 10.15 -16.26
N LYS A 12 0.84 11.17 -16.72
CA LYS A 12 1.70 12.03 -15.88
C LYS A 12 0.96 12.75 -14.75
N ASP A 13 -0.35 12.94 -14.89
CA ASP A 13 -1.23 13.63 -13.94
C ASP A 13 -1.97 12.69 -12.99
N GLU A 14 -1.81 11.39 -13.17
CA GLU A 14 -2.41 10.34 -12.33
C GLU A 14 -1.55 10.03 -11.09
N ALA A 15 -2.14 9.29 -10.15
CA ALA A 15 -1.50 8.91 -8.89
C ALA A 15 -0.23 8.07 -9.12
N ALA A 16 0.78 8.28 -8.28
CA ALA A 16 2.02 7.53 -8.34
C ALA A 16 2.06 6.43 -7.27
N VAL A 17 2.11 5.19 -7.70
CA VAL A 17 2.16 4.00 -6.84
C VAL A 17 3.29 3.11 -7.31
N VAL A 18 4.09 2.53 -6.40
CA VAL A 18 5.15 1.60 -6.81
C VAL A 18 4.62 0.23 -7.22
N CYS A 19 5.13 -0.31 -8.33
CA CYS A 19 4.76 -1.65 -8.82
C CYS A 19 5.37 -2.76 -7.96
N CYS A 20 6.63 -2.59 -7.56
CA CYS A 20 7.41 -3.58 -6.81
C CYS A 20 7.97 -2.97 -5.53
N ARG A 21 8.48 -3.86 -4.65
CA ARG A 21 9.32 -3.41 -3.53
C ARG A 21 10.46 -2.56 -4.07
N THR A 22 10.56 -1.34 -3.58
CA THR A 22 11.55 -0.36 -4.04
C THR A 22 12.47 -0.01 -2.88
N GLU A 23 13.78 -0.11 -3.10
CA GLU A 23 14.78 0.08 -2.05
C GLU A 23 14.99 1.56 -1.71
N LYS A 24 15.39 1.83 -0.46
CA LYS A 24 15.86 3.14 -0.04
C LYS A 24 16.92 3.69 -1.00
N ASP A 25 16.93 5.01 -1.19
CA ASP A 25 17.84 5.74 -2.07
C ASP A 25 17.65 5.46 -3.58
N THR A 26 16.64 4.67 -3.96
CA THR A 26 16.23 4.51 -5.36
C THR A 26 15.69 5.82 -5.91
N VAL A 27 16.15 6.20 -7.10
CA VAL A 27 15.59 7.31 -7.89
C VAL A 27 14.41 6.77 -8.70
N ILE A 28 13.22 7.32 -8.48
CA ILE A 28 11.98 6.86 -9.11
C ILE A 28 12.03 7.15 -10.62
N ALA A 29 11.84 6.08 -11.40
CA ALA A 29 11.64 6.09 -12.83
C ALA A 29 10.31 5.40 -13.19
N ALA A 30 9.90 5.51 -14.45
CA ALA A 30 8.67 4.89 -14.96
C ALA A 30 8.58 3.38 -14.63
N GLU A 31 9.70 2.66 -14.75
CA GLU A 31 9.79 1.22 -14.45
C GLU A 31 9.59 0.87 -12.96
N ASN A 32 9.51 1.86 -12.07
CA ASN A 32 9.18 1.64 -10.67
C ASN A 32 7.69 1.83 -10.37
N LEU A 33 6.95 2.46 -11.28
CA LEU A 33 5.55 2.85 -11.07
C LEU A 33 4.60 1.82 -11.68
N GLU A 34 3.49 1.59 -10.99
CA GLU A 34 2.37 0.78 -11.48
C GLU A 34 1.45 1.62 -12.38
N ASP A 35 0.79 0.95 -13.32
CA ASP A 35 -0.15 1.56 -14.26
C ASP A 35 -1.41 2.12 -13.53
N PRO A 36 -1.73 3.42 -13.64
CA PRO A 36 -2.92 3.98 -13.01
C PRO A 36 -4.24 3.42 -13.55
N ASP A 37 -4.27 2.89 -14.77
CA ASP A 37 -5.50 2.35 -15.37
C ASP A 37 -6.04 1.14 -14.61
N ILE A 38 -5.19 0.42 -13.86
CA ILE A 38 -5.61 -0.74 -13.05
C ILE A 38 -5.94 -0.40 -11.59
N PHE A 39 -5.72 0.84 -11.16
CA PHE A 39 -5.99 1.25 -9.78
C PHE A 39 -7.45 1.11 -9.36
N PRO A 40 -8.47 1.39 -10.20
CA PRO A 40 -9.87 1.19 -9.82
C PRO A 40 -10.14 -0.24 -9.37
N ASP A 41 -9.66 -1.23 -10.12
CA ASP A 41 -9.83 -2.65 -9.78
C ASP A 41 -9.07 -3.04 -8.49
N MET A 42 -7.87 -2.46 -8.28
CA MET A 42 -7.06 -2.70 -7.09
C MET A 42 -7.68 -2.08 -5.82
N VAL A 43 -8.29 -0.91 -5.95
CA VAL A 43 -9.02 -0.25 -4.86
C VAL A 43 -10.33 -0.99 -4.57
N ASP A 44 -11.08 -1.37 -5.61
CA ASP A 44 -12.35 -2.09 -5.48
C ASP A 44 -12.17 -3.49 -4.88
N SER A 45 -11.04 -4.15 -5.16
CA SER A 45 -10.67 -5.42 -4.53
C SER A 45 -10.14 -5.28 -3.09
N GLY A 46 -9.93 -4.06 -2.60
CA GLY A 46 -9.38 -3.78 -1.27
C GLY A 46 -7.88 -4.13 -1.16
N LEU A 47 -7.19 -4.29 -2.29
CA LEU A 47 -5.76 -4.60 -2.31
C LEU A 47 -4.90 -3.39 -1.93
N MET A 48 -5.40 -2.18 -2.23
CA MET A 48 -4.72 -0.94 -1.89
C MET A 48 -5.69 0.22 -1.66
N THR A 49 -5.18 1.31 -1.09
CA THR A 49 -5.90 2.58 -0.92
C THR A 49 -5.02 3.72 -1.41
N ILE A 50 -5.60 4.71 -2.10
CA ILE A 50 -4.88 5.90 -2.55
C ILE A 50 -5.29 7.08 -1.67
N PRO A 51 -4.38 7.63 -0.85
CA PRO A 51 -4.68 8.76 0.02
C PRO A 51 -4.71 10.07 -0.77
N ASP A 52 -5.39 11.09 -0.22
CA ASP A 52 -5.53 12.42 -0.86
C ASP A 52 -4.19 13.14 -1.09
N ASN A 53 -3.17 12.82 -0.30
CA ASN A 53 -1.83 13.40 -0.41
C ASN A 53 -0.89 12.58 -1.32
N CYS A 54 -1.42 11.63 -2.09
CA CYS A 54 -0.64 10.89 -3.08
C CYS A 54 -0.15 11.84 -4.18
N LEU A 55 1.15 11.76 -4.48
CA LEU A 55 1.78 12.56 -5.53
C LEU A 55 1.47 12.01 -6.92
N LYS A 56 1.62 12.86 -7.92
CA LYS A 56 1.43 12.48 -9.33
C LYS A 56 2.69 11.91 -9.95
N VAL A 57 2.53 11.12 -11.00
CA VAL A 57 3.63 10.51 -11.77
C VAL A 57 4.69 11.56 -12.17
N LYS A 58 4.28 12.72 -12.69
CA LYS A 58 5.20 13.80 -13.10
C LYS A 58 6.02 14.39 -11.95
N GLU A 59 5.50 14.35 -10.73
CA GLU A 59 6.11 14.97 -9.55
C GLU A 59 7.17 14.06 -8.93
N VAL A 60 6.95 12.75 -9.02
CA VAL A 60 7.82 11.72 -8.42
C VAL A 60 8.95 11.29 -9.35
N ILE A 61 8.81 11.39 -10.67
CA ILE A 61 9.88 10.97 -11.60
C ILE A 61 11.13 11.82 -11.38
N GLY A 62 12.21 11.15 -10.97
CA GLY A 62 13.49 11.74 -10.57
C GLY A 62 13.63 12.06 -9.08
N ALA A 63 12.56 11.88 -8.28
CA ALA A 63 12.64 11.96 -6.82
C ALA A 63 13.28 10.69 -6.24
N LYS A 64 13.89 10.82 -5.07
CA LYS A 64 14.63 9.73 -4.41
C LYS A 64 13.91 9.27 -3.15
N LEU A 65 13.77 7.95 -2.96
CA LEU A 65 13.16 7.39 -1.76
C LEU A 65 14.03 7.56 -0.50
N THR A 66 13.41 7.97 0.61
CA THR A 66 14.08 8.10 1.91
C THR A 66 14.10 6.80 2.71
N LYS A 67 13.23 5.84 2.36
CA LYS A 67 13.10 4.52 2.99
C LYS A 67 12.69 3.46 1.97
N THR A 68 12.93 2.19 2.29
CA THR A 68 12.43 1.05 1.51
C THR A 68 10.92 0.93 1.70
N ILE A 69 10.19 0.70 0.60
CA ILE A 69 8.73 0.54 0.59
C ILE A 69 8.33 -0.71 -0.18
N ASP A 70 7.20 -1.30 0.19
CA ASP A 70 6.65 -2.49 -0.47
C ASP A 70 5.83 -2.10 -1.71
N SER A 71 5.53 -3.09 -2.55
CA SER A 71 4.66 -2.92 -3.72
C SER A 71 3.30 -2.33 -3.34
N LEU A 72 2.66 -1.62 -4.27
CA LEU A 72 1.36 -0.98 -4.09
C LEU A 72 1.35 0.09 -2.98
N THR A 73 2.53 0.65 -2.66
CA THR A 73 2.63 1.80 -1.77
C THR A 73 2.43 3.09 -2.58
N PRO A 74 1.41 3.91 -2.29
CA PRO A 74 1.28 5.24 -2.87
C PRO A 74 2.43 6.15 -2.45
N LEU A 75 2.94 6.95 -3.37
CA LEU A 75 4.06 7.84 -3.11
C LEU A 75 3.58 9.18 -2.54
N THR A 76 4.03 9.49 -1.33
CA THR A 76 3.67 10.70 -0.59
C THR A 76 4.89 11.59 -0.34
N PRO A 77 4.72 12.89 -0.04
CA PRO A 77 5.84 13.82 0.15
C PRO A 77 6.79 13.46 1.29
N ASP A 78 6.33 12.74 2.32
CA ASP A 78 7.15 12.36 3.48
C ASP A 78 8.19 11.27 3.19
N ILE A 79 8.04 10.54 2.09
CA ILE A 79 8.91 9.41 1.72
C ILE A 79 9.83 9.70 0.54
N LEU A 80 9.80 10.92 0.00
CA LEU A 80 10.56 11.33 -1.18
C LEU A 80 11.36 12.61 -0.97
N GLU A 81 12.60 12.60 -1.46
CA GLU A 81 13.47 13.76 -1.60
C GLU A 81 13.50 14.22 -3.07
N GLY A 82 13.46 15.54 -3.31
CA GLY A 82 13.61 16.10 -4.66
C GLY A 82 12.34 16.06 -5.53
N VAL A 83 11.16 15.93 -4.91
CA VAL A 83 9.86 16.04 -5.60
C VAL A 83 9.77 17.38 -6.35
N LYS A 84 9.38 17.33 -7.62
CA LYS A 84 9.13 18.53 -8.42
C LYS A 84 7.78 19.10 -7.99
N LYS A 85 7.79 20.09 -7.09
CA LYS A 85 6.58 20.78 -6.63
C LYS A 85 5.89 21.44 -7.83
N GLY A 86 4.72 20.93 -8.22
CA GLY A 86 3.74 21.70 -8.97
C GLY A 86 3.21 22.84 -8.09
N GLU A 87 2.97 24.02 -8.68
CA GLU A 87 2.50 25.23 -8.00
C GLU A 87 1.01 25.15 -7.56
N ASP A 88 0.59 24.13 -6.82
CA ASP A 88 -0.68 24.18 -6.11
C ASP A 88 -0.53 23.81 -4.62
N GLU A 89 -0.61 24.89 -3.85
CA GLU A 89 -0.98 25.05 -2.44
C GLU A 89 -0.08 24.52 -1.31
N GLU A 90 0.53 25.50 -0.63
CA GLU A 90 1.02 25.45 0.74
C GLU A 90 -0.11 25.19 1.75
N LYS A 91 0.03 24.12 2.55
CA LYS A 91 -0.16 24.03 4.02
C LYS A 91 0.00 22.56 4.43
N GLY A 92 0.76 22.15 5.44
CA GLY A 92 1.49 22.88 6.47
C GLY A 92 2.78 22.17 6.86
N LYS A 93 3.74 22.99 7.28
CA LYS A 93 4.89 22.61 8.08
C LYS A 93 4.45 22.44 9.53
N GLU A 94 4.86 21.33 10.14
CA GLU A 94 5.29 21.15 11.55
C GLU A 94 5.34 19.63 11.78
N GLU A 95 6.29 19.02 12.47
CA GLU A 95 7.63 19.36 12.95
C GLU A 95 8.21 17.98 13.32
N VAL A 96 9.46 17.69 12.95
CA VAL A 96 10.16 16.49 13.42
C VAL A 96 10.63 16.74 14.86
N LYS A 97 10.23 15.88 15.79
CA LYS A 97 10.98 15.61 17.03
C LYS A 97 10.99 14.11 17.31
N GLU A 98 12.12 13.49 17.03
CA GLU A 98 12.55 12.30 17.76
C GLU A 98 13.03 12.72 19.17
N ILE A 99 12.78 11.87 20.16
CA ILE A 99 13.78 11.05 20.90
C ILE A 99 13.10 10.44 22.14
N SER A 100 13.22 9.10 22.24
CA SER A 100 13.37 8.16 23.40
C SER A 100 12.53 8.37 24.69
N GLU A 101 12.20 7.39 25.54
CA GLU A 101 12.61 6.00 25.77
C GLU A 101 11.58 5.39 26.77
N GLU A 102 11.33 4.09 26.64
CA GLU A 102 11.07 3.07 27.69
C GLU A 102 10.12 3.26 28.91
N ASP A 103 9.20 2.28 28.98
CA ASP A 103 8.90 1.39 30.14
C ASP A 103 7.85 1.81 31.19
N LYS A 104 6.61 1.27 31.08
CA LYS A 104 6.11 0.17 31.95
C LYS A 104 4.63 -0.18 31.76
N ILE A 105 4.40 -1.49 31.87
CA ILE A 105 3.17 -2.30 31.81
C ILE A 105 2.30 -2.10 33.08
N PRO A 106 0.96 -2.23 33.02
CA PRO A 106 0.25 -3.48 33.43
C PRO A 106 -0.89 -3.87 32.46
N GLN A 107 -0.99 -5.11 31.93
CA GLN A 107 -1.81 -6.25 32.41
C GLN A 107 -3.20 -5.87 32.96
N ILE A 108 -4.36 -6.48 32.66
CA ILE A 108 -4.92 -7.58 31.84
C ILE A 108 -6.42 -7.28 31.79
N ASP A 109 -7.13 -7.52 30.69
CA ASP A 109 -8.50 -8.06 30.78
C ASP A 109 -8.81 -8.91 29.54
N ASN A 110 -9.14 -10.17 29.81
CA ASN A 110 -9.63 -11.12 28.83
C ASN A 110 -11.04 -10.70 28.39
N MET A 111 -11.22 -10.35 27.12
CA MET A 111 -12.51 -10.48 26.46
C MET A 111 -12.35 -11.45 25.31
N VAL A 112 -13.08 -12.56 25.45
CA VAL A 112 -13.32 -13.57 24.44
C VAL A 112 -14.21 -12.92 23.40
N ASP A 113 -13.72 -12.73 22.18
CA ASP A 113 -14.58 -12.34 21.06
C ASP A 113 -14.88 -13.58 20.23
N GLU A 114 -16.17 -13.87 20.11
CA GLU A 114 -16.71 -15.00 19.39
C GLU A 114 -16.46 -14.84 17.89
N GLY A 115 -15.64 -15.74 17.34
CA GLY A 115 -15.24 -15.71 15.94
C GLY A 115 -16.42 -15.77 14.96
N ASN A 116 -16.38 -14.89 13.97
CA ASN A 116 -17.24 -14.93 12.80
C ASN A 116 -16.43 -15.39 11.58
N ALA A 117 -16.14 -16.69 11.54
CA ALA A 117 -15.62 -17.33 10.34
C ALA A 117 -16.77 -18.04 9.60
N SER A 118 -16.98 -17.73 8.32
CA SER A 118 -17.99 -18.42 7.51
C SER A 118 -17.34 -19.21 6.39
N VAL A 119 -17.83 -20.43 6.16
CA VAL A 119 -17.36 -21.34 5.10
C VAL A 119 -18.54 -21.72 4.22
N SER A 120 -18.38 -21.59 2.90
CA SER A 120 -19.40 -22.00 1.93
C SER A 120 -18.78 -22.69 0.73
N VAL A 121 -19.54 -23.59 0.09
CA VAL A 121 -19.16 -24.21 -1.18
C VAL A 121 -20.20 -23.81 -2.21
N VAL A 122 -19.82 -22.94 -3.15
CA VAL A 122 -20.69 -22.46 -4.23
C VAL A 122 -19.98 -22.73 -5.54
N GLY A 123 -20.61 -23.49 -6.45
CA GLY A 123 -20.05 -23.76 -7.78
C GLY A 123 -18.72 -24.53 -7.78
N GLY A 124 -18.43 -25.34 -6.75
CA GLY A 124 -17.16 -26.06 -6.62
C GLY A 124 -16.03 -25.25 -5.97
N THR A 125 -16.30 -24.02 -5.52
CA THR A 125 -15.32 -23.18 -4.81
C THR A 125 -15.58 -23.19 -3.32
N LEU A 126 -14.58 -23.56 -2.52
CA LEU A 126 -14.57 -23.40 -1.07
C LEU A 126 -14.21 -21.95 -0.73
N LYS A 127 -15.18 -21.19 -0.21
CA LYS A 127 -14.99 -19.82 0.25
C LYS A 127 -14.94 -19.79 1.76
N ILE A 128 -13.85 -19.26 2.32
CA ILE A 128 -13.66 -19.05 3.76
C ILE A 128 -13.51 -17.55 3.99
N GLN A 129 -14.34 -16.98 4.86
CA GLN A 129 -14.27 -15.57 5.27
C GLN A 129 -13.91 -15.53 6.75
N ILE A 130 -12.87 -14.78 7.09
CA ILE A 130 -12.34 -14.60 8.44
C ILE A 130 -12.26 -13.09 8.69
N GLU A 131 -13.00 -12.59 9.67
CA GLU A 131 -13.04 -11.15 9.99
C GLU A 131 -11.84 -10.70 10.84
N GLU A 132 -11.30 -11.56 11.71
CA GLU A 132 -10.06 -11.33 12.47
C GLU A 132 -9.19 -12.61 12.48
N GLY A 133 -7.93 -12.52 12.05
CA GLY A 133 -7.04 -13.67 11.88
C GLY A 133 -6.06 -13.88 13.03
N LYS A 134 -6.40 -14.72 14.02
CA LYS A 134 -5.47 -15.16 15.07
C LYS A 134 -5.49 -16.68 15.21
N GLY A 135 -4.33 -17.31 15.09
CA GLY A 135 -4.15 -18.75 15.36
C GLY A 135 -4.90 -19.69 14.42
N ILE A 136 -5.03 -19.35 13.14
CA ILE A 136 -5.77 -20.15 12.16
C ILE A 136 -4.89 -21.24 11.57
N ASP A 137 -5.31 -22.49 11.74
CA ASP A 137 -4.70 -23.67 11.13
C ASP A 137 -5.80 -24.47 10.41
N ILE A 138 -5.67 -24.62 9.09
CA ILE A 138 -6.69 -25.24 8.22
C ILE A 138 -6.01 -26.38 7.45
N GLU A 139 -6.37 -27.62 7.79
CA GLU A 139 -5.94 -28.82 7.08
C GLU A 139 -7.17 -29.60 6.58
N LEU A 140 -7.28 -29.78 5.26
CA LEU A 140 -8.42 -30.44 4.62
C LEU A 140 -7.95 -31.56 3.68
N PRO A 141 -8.39 -32.82 3.88
CA PRO A 141 -8.24 -33.88 2.90
C PRO A 141 -9.31 -33.75 1.80
N PHE A 142 -8.89 -33.76 0.54
CA PHE A 142 -9.77 -33.55 -0.61
C PHE A 142 -10.24 -34.90 -1.19
N TYR A 143 -11.56 -35.11 -1.28
CA TYR A 143 -12.16 -36.27 -1.95
C TYR A 143 -13.10 -35.81 -3.05
N LEU A 144 -12.72 -36.07 -4.30
CA LEU A 144 -13.56 -35.92 -5.48
C LEU A 144 -14.61 -37.05 -5.50
N GLY A 145 -15.88 -36.68 -5.47
CA GLY A 145 -16.97 -37.52 -5.96
C GLY A 145 -17.21 -37.25 -7.43
#